data_AF-A0A2E9M2X3-F1
#
_entry.id   AF-A0A2E9M2X3-F1
#
_cell.length_a   1.000
_cell.length_b   1.000
_cell.length_c   1.000
_cell.angle_alpha   90.00
_cell.angle_beta   90.00
_cell.angle_gamma   90.00
#
_symmetry.space_group_name_H-M   'P 1'
#
loop_
_entity.id
_entity.type
_entity.pdbx_description
1 polymer ?
#
loop_
_entity_poly.entity_id
_entity_poly.type
_entity_poly.pdbx_seq_one_letter_code
_entity_poly.pdbx_strand_id
1 'polypeptide(L)'
;MVDWNRFSKRITSQKYRRNALLFSFWTLLILLVSSIAVSYVIPGETQQSAYGNDWNDLGSFREELNDLDIPTTALVSSPLLLSEVEYPEESVFVISGVERDTISLPRFTGDEDVVQFSEGDGYTSSEIVAIAAYVERGGTVLLMDDFGYSSNLAKQFGLEYTGHSLYDGESYDRELGYNFVWVNTTSAYNFTTTPNSQKSVNPCIRDV
;
A
#
# COMPACT_ATOMS: atom_id res chain seq x y z
N MET A 1 -53.89 -10.47 34.69
CA MET A 1 -53.14 -11.53 35.40
C MET A 1 -52.54 -12.44 34.35
N VAL A 2 -51.21 -12.44 34.17
CA VAL A 2 -50.55 -13.25 33.13
C VAL A 2 -50.54 -14.71 33.60
N ASP A 3 -51.05 -15.61 32.77
CA ASP A 3 -51.19 -17.04 33.11
C ASP A 3 -49.88 -17.80 32.82
N TRP A 4 -49.01 -17.81 33.82
CA TRP A 4 -47.66 -18.38 33.78
C TRP A 4 -47.62 -19.89 33.45
N ASN A 5 -48.67 -20.64 33.77
CA ASN A 5 -48.76 -22.08 33.50
C ASN A 5 -49.02 -22.38 32.01
N ARG A 6 -49.73 -21.50 31.31
CA ARG A 6 -49.93 -21.59 29.86
C ARG A 6 -48.66 -21.23 29.09
N PHE A 7 -47.89 -20.28 29.62
CA PHE A 7 -46.62 -19.86 29.06
C PHE A 7 -45.55 -20.96 29.20
N SER A 8 -45.44 -21.61 30.36
CA SER A 8 -44.47 -22.70 30.58
C SER A 8 -44.75 -23.93 29.69
N LYS A 9 -46.01 -24.31 29.50
CA LYS A 9 -46.40 -25.40 28.57
C LYS A 9 -46.12 -25.08 27.10
N ARG A 10 -46.13 -23.80 26.71
CA ARG A 10 -45.74 -23.38 25.36
C ARG A 10 -44.23 -23.51 25.15
N ILE A 11 -43.43 -23.16 26.16
CA ILE A 11 -41.96 -23.22 26.11
C ILE A 11 -41.43 -24.67 26.11
N THR A 12 -42.11 -25.59 26.80
CA THR A 12 -41.70 -27.00 26.87
C THR A 12 -42.15 -27.85 25.67
N SER A 13 -42.93 -27.27 24.75
CA SER A 13 -43.37 -27.96 23.53
C SER A 13 -42.19 -28.29 22.61
N GLN A 14 -42.17 -29.50 22.08
CA GLN A 14 -41.13 -29.99 21.16
C GLN A 14 -41.01 -29.12 19.90
N LYS A 15 -42.13 -28.56 19.40
CA LYS A 15 -42.14 -27.61 18.28
C LYS A 15 -41.48 -26.28 18.66
N TYR A 16 -41.70 -25.80 19.88
CA TYR A 16 -41.13 -24.54 20.35
C TYR A 16 -39.62 -24.67 20.56
N ARG A 17 -39.16 -25.78 21.15
CA ARG A 17 -37.73 -26.11 21.28
C ARG A 17 -37.03 -26.19 19.92
N ARG A 18 -37.65 -26.82 18.92
CA ARG A 18 -37.09 -26.88 17.56
C ARG A 18 -36.96 -25.50 16.92
N ASN A 19 -38.00 -24.68 17.01
CA ASN A 19 -37.97 -23.33 16.44
C ASN A 19 -36.98 -22.42 17.19
N ALA A 20 -36.85 -22.58 18.51
CA ALA A 20 -35.86 -21.86 19.30
C ALA A 20 -34.43 -22.25 18.90
N LEU A 21 -34.15 -23.55 18.69
CA LEU A 21 -32.83 -24.01 18.22
C LEU A 21 -32.51 -23.48 16.82
N LEU A 22 -33.47 -23.51 15.90
CA LEU A 22 -33.28 -22.94 14.56
C LEU A 22 -33.02 -21.44 14.62
N PHE A 23 -33.77 -20.71 15.45
CA PHE A 23 -33.57 -19.28 15.64
C PHE A 23 -32.18 -18.98 16.21
N SER A 24 -31.77 -19.68 17.28
CA SER A 24 -30.42 -19.52 17.86
C SER A 24 -29.32 -19.86 16.85
N PHE A 25 -29.49 -20.90 16.04
CA PHE A 25 -28.55 -21.27 14.98
C PHE A 25 -28.38 -20.14 13.96
N TRP A 26 -29.48 -19.63 13.40
CA TRP A 26 -29.44 -18.55 12.41
C TRP A 26 -28.92 -17.24 13.01
N THR A 27 -29.25 -16.96 14.27
CA THR A 27 -28.76 -15.77 14.96
C THR A 27 -27.25 -15.84 15.14
N LEU A 28 -26.73 -17.00 15.55
CA LEU A 28 -25.30 -17.22 15.74
C LEU A 28 -24.54 -17.24 14.41
N LEU A 29 -25.14 -17.78 13.34
CA LEU A 29 -24.61 -17.71 11.99
C LEU A 29 -24.49 -16.26 11.50
N ILE A 30 -25.54 -15.45 11.66
CA ILE A 30 -25.51 -14.02 11.30
C ILE A 30 -24.45 -13.29 12.10
N LEU A 31 -24.36 -13.54 13.42
CA LEU A 31 -23.36 -12.92 14.27
C LEU A 31 -21.93 -13.25 13.81
N LEU A 32 -21.70 -14.50 13.41
CA LEU A 32 -20.40 -14.97 12.91
C LEU A 32 -20.06 -14.37 11.53
N VAL A 33 -21.03 -14.31 10.62
CA VAL A 33 -20.85 -13.65 9.31
C VAL A 33 -20.63 -12.14 9.48
N SER A 34 -21.40 -11.49 10.36
CA SER A 34 -21.23 -10.07 10.66
C SER A 34 -19.90 -9.78 11.35
N SER A 35 -19.41 -10.64 12.25
CA SER A 35 -18.10 -10.42 12.87
C SER A 35 -16.98 -10.49 11.84
N ILE A 36 -17.05 -11.44 10.91
CA ILE A 36 -16.13 -11.51 9.78
C ILE A 36 -16.26 -10.23 8.94
N ALA A 37 -17.47 -9.88 8.51
CA ALA A 37 -17.70 -8.70 7.67
C ALA A 37 -17.14 -7.42 8.31
N VAL A 38 -17.33 -7.20 9.61
CA VAL A 38 -16.80 -6.01 10.30
C VAL A 38 -15.27 -6.03 10.40
N SER A 39 -14.63 -7.21 10.49
CA SER A 39 -13.17 -7.32 10.43
C SER A 39 -12.58 -6.98 9.05
N TYR A 40 -13.37 -7.12 7.98
CA TYR A 40 -12.94 -6.82 6.61
C TYR A 40 -13.46 -5.48 6.08
N VAL A 41 -14.41 -4.83 6.76
CA VAL A 41 -14.86 -3.48 6.43
C VAL A 41 -14.02 -2.48 7.20
N ILE A 42 -12.88 -2.13 6.61
CA ILE A 42 -12.12 -0.94 7.02
C ILE A 42 -12.84 0.25 6.38
N PRO A 43 -13.24 1.29 7.15
CA PRO A 43 -13.67 2.54 6.53
C PRO A 43 -12.51 3.09 5.71
N GLY A 44 -12.63 3.02 4.38
CA GLY A 44 -11.68 3.66 3.48
C GLY A 44 -11.81 5.16 3.63
N GLU A 45 -10.70 5.85 3.86
CA GLU A 45 -10.65 7.30 3.69
C GLU A 45 -11.03 7.63 2.24
N THR A 46 -11.76 8.72 2.03
CA THR A 46 -12.14 9.12 0.68
C THR A 46 -10.88 9.46 -0.10
N GLN A 47 -10.63 8.76 -1.21
CA GLN A 47 -9.48 9.00 -2.09
C GLN A 47 -9.38 10.49 -2.41
N GLN A 48 -8.39 11.15 -1.82
CA GLN A 48 -8.10 12.54 -2.14
C GLN A 48 -7.23 12.58 -3.39
N SER A 49 -7.44 13.58 -4.24
CA SER A 49 -6.60 13.76 -5.43
C SER A 49 -5.16 13.95 -4.99
N ALA A 50 -4.22 13.21 -5.59
CA ALA A 50 -2.79 13.42 -5.37
C ALA A 50 -2.31 14.85 -5.74
N TYR A 51 -3.12 15.59 -6.51
CA TYR A 51 -2.92 17.00 -6.80
C TYR A 51 -3.92 17.83 -6.01
N GLY A 52 -3.46 18.36 -4.89
CA GLY A 52 -4.14 19.34 -4.07
C GLY A 52 -3.14 20.32 -3.48
N ASN A 53 -3.54 20.94 -2.37
CA ASN A 53 -2.82 22.04 -1.74
C ASN A 53 -2.44 21.69 -0.29
N ASP A 54 -2.67 20.45 0.12
CA ASP A 54 -2.38 19.96 1.46
C ASP A 54 -0.92 19.47 1.55
N TRP A 55 -0.43 19.27 2.76
CA TRP A 55 0.96 18.92 3.03
C TRP A 55 1.36 17.54 2.48
N ASN A 56 0.39 16.65 2.23
CA ASN A 56 0.58 15.30 1.70
C ASN A 56 0.27 15.21 0.19
N ASP A 57 0.05 16.34 -0.49
CA ASP A 57 -0.22 16.39 -1.92
C ASP A 57 1.05 16.62 -2.74
N LEU A 58 1.04 16.16 -4.00
CA LEU A 58 2.11 16.36 -4.98
C LEU A 58 1.91 17.61 -5.86
N GLY A 59 1.00 18.52 -5.48
CA GLY A 59 0.67 19.72 -6.27
C GLY A 59 1.91 20.59 -6.56
N SER A 60 2.59 21.03 -5.50
CA SER A 60 3.79 21.87 -5.62
C SER A 60 4.95 21.14 -6.33
N PHE A 61 5.15 19.85 -6.02
CA PHE A 61 6.18 19.04 -6.68
C PHE A 61 5.98 18.99 -8.20
N ARG A 62 4.73 18.77 -8.64
CA ARG A 62 4.38 18.80 -10.06
C ARG A 62 4.59 20.18 -10.68
N GLU A 63 4.25 21.25 -9.97
CA GLU A 63 4.39 22.63 -10.46
C GLU A 63 5.88 22.96 -10.71
N GLU A 64 6.76 22.60 -9.77
CA GLU A 64 8.21 22.73 -9.92
C GLU A 64 8.78 21.91 -11.08
N LEU A 65 8.30 20.69 -11.30
CA LEU A 65 8.71 19.89 -12.46
C LEU A 65 8.32 20.56 -13.79
N ASN A 66 7.13 21.16 -13.87
CA ASN A 66 6.71 21.87 -15.07
C ASN A 66 7.55 23.13 -15.30
N ASP A 67 7.93 23.84 -14.24
CA ASP A 67 8.84 25.00 -14.31
C ASP A 67 10.25 24.62 -14.80
N LEU A 68 10.64 23.34 -14.62
CA LEU A 68 11.87 22.76 -15.16
C LEU A 68 11.72 22.17 -16.57
N ASP A 69 10.59 22.41 -17.25
CA ASP A 69 10.23 21.83 -18.55
C ASP A 69 10.18 20.28 -18.55
N ILE A 70 9.93 19.66 -17.39
CA ILE A 70 9.73 18.20 -17.25
C ILE A 70 8.21 17.92 -17.23
N PRO A 71 7.63 17.37 -18.31
CA PRO A 71 6.20 17.19 -18.39
C PRO A 71 5.73 16.04 -17.49
N THR A 72 4.69 16.29 -16.68
CA THR A 72 3.95 15.22 -16.00
C THR A 72 2.92 14.63 -16.95
N THR A 73 3.20 13.45 -17.50
CA THR A 73 2.38 12.85 -18.56
C THR A 73 1.03 12.31 -18.07
N ALA A 74 1.01 11.62 -16.94
CA ALA A 74 -0.20 10.97 -16.44
C ALA A 74 -0.14 10.76 -14.92
N LEU A 75 -1.32 10.81 -14.28
CA LEU A 75 -1.52 10.22 -12.96
C LEU A 75 -2.01 8.78 -13.17
N VAL A 76 -1.27 7.82 -12.63
CA VAL A 76 -1.54 6.40 -12.84
C VAL A 76 -2.28 5.85 -11.61
N SER A 77 -3.52 5.40 -11.79
CA SER A 77 -4.32 4.80 -10.72
C SER A 77 -3.99 3.32 -10.47
N SER A 78 -3.34 2.64 -11.43
CA SER A 78 -2.90 1.26 -11.28
C SER A 78 -1.57 1.02 -12.02
N PRO A 79 -0.54 0.47 -11.35
CA PRO A 79 0.74 0.15 -11.97
C PRO A 79 0.68 -0.83 -13.14
N LEU A 80 -0.44 -1.56 -13.31
CA LEU A 80 -0.63 -2.47 -14.43
C LEU A 80 -0.58 -1.75 -15.80
N LEU A 81 -0.91 -0.46 -15.82
CA LEU A 81 -0.86 0.41 -17.00
C LEU A 81 0.58 0.77 -17.41
N LEU A 82 1.58 0.52 -16.57
CA LEU A 82 2.98 0.74 -16.94
C LEU A 82 3.42 -0.12 -18.13
N SER A 83 2.68 -1.19 -18.45
CA SER A 83 2.88 -1.98 -19.66
C SER A 83 2.59 -1.22 -20.96
N GLU A 84 1.81 -0.14 -20.91
CA GLU A 84 1.40 0.67 -22.07
C GLU A 84 2.38 1.82 -22.37
N VAL A 85 3.36 2.07 -21.50
CA VAL A 85 4.38 3.11 -21.71
C VAL A 85 5.33 2.69 -22.84
N GLU A 86 5.34 3.47 -23.92
CA GLU A 86 6.08 3.18 -25.16
C GLU A 86 7.60 3.30 -25.00
N TYR A 87 8.07 4.36 -24.31
CA TYR A 87 9.49 4.64 -24.05
C TYR A 87 9.76 4.69 -22.54
N PRO A 88 9.77 3.54 -21.85
CA PRO A 88 9.98 3.49 -20.40
C PRO A 88 11.30 4.14 -20.00
N GLU A 89 12.37 3.99 -20.78
CA GLU A 89 13.70 4.55 -20.55
C GLU A 89 13.78 6.08 -20.53
N GLU A 90 12.79 6.77 -21.11
CA GLU A 90 12.67 8.23 -21.09
C GLU A 90 11.66 8.72 -20.04
N SER A 91 11.22 7.83 -19.15
CA SER A 91 10.16 8.12 -18.18
C SER A 91 10.58 7.77 -16.76
N VAL A 92 9.98 8.50 -15.81
CA VAL A 92 10.12 8.23 -14.38
C VAL A 92 8.72 7.99 -13.80
N PHE A 93 8.55 6.84 -13.14
CA PHE A 93 7.35 6.53 -12.37
C PHE A 93 7.56 6.95 -10.91
N VAL A 94 6.79 7.94 -10.45
CA VAL A 94 6.86 8.46 -9.09
C VAL A 94 5.75 7.86 -8.24
N ILE A 95 6.11 7.28 -7.10
CA ILE A 95 5.21 6.71 -6.10
C ILE A 95 5.37 7.53 -4.82
N SER A 96 4.32 8.23 -4.38
CA SER A 96 4.33 9.13 -3.22
C SER A 96 3.57 8.60 -2.02
N GLY A 97 3.64 7.29 -1.81
CA GLY A 97 2.84 6.57 -0.83
C GLY A 97 1.95 5.53 -1.51
N VAL A 98 1.62 4.49 -0.73
CA VAL A 98 0.74 3.41 -1.16
C VAL A 98 -0.47 3.44 -0.25
N GLU A 99 -1.66 3.63 -0.83
CA GLU A 99 -2.88 3.46 -0.06
C GLU A 99 -3.06 1.97 0.24
N ARG A 100 -3.37 1.65 1.50
CA ARG A 100 -3.69 0.28 1.89
C ARG A 100 -4.96 -0.15 1.15
N ASP A 101 -4.83 -1.07 0.19
CA ASP A 101 -5.99 -1.73 -0.37
C ASP A 101 -6.74 -2.46 0.76
N THR A 102 -7.95 -1.98 1.05
CA THR A 102 -8.73 -2.39 2.23
C THR A 102 -9.34 -3.78 2.10
N ILE A 103 -9.10 -4.48 0.98
CA ILE A 103 -9.70 -5.78 0.70
C ILE A 103 -8.62 -6.76 0.21
N SER A 104 -8.14 -7.61 1.12
CA SER A 104 -7.38 -8.81 0.76
C SER A 104 -8.34 -9.89 0.27
N LEU A 105 -8.42 -10.10 -1.04
CA LEU A 105 -9.18 -11.20 -1.61
C LEU A 105 -8.33 -12.47 -1.62
N PRO A 106 -8.85 -13.62 -1.16
CA PRO A 106 -8.14 -14.88 -1.25
C PRO A 106 -7.93 -15.26 -2.72
N ARG A 107 -6.68 -15.59 -3.09
CA ARG A 107 -6.30 -15.95 -4.46
C ARG A 107 -5.60 -17.31 -4.51
N PHE A 108 -5.80 -18.02 -5.61
CA PHE A 108 -5.12 -19.29 -5.86
C PHE A 108 -3.72 -19.01 -6.40
N THR A 109 -2.69 -19.36 -5.63
CA THR A 109 -1.30 -19.01 -5.94
C THR A 109 -0.59 -20.01 -6.85
N GLY A 110 -1.18 -21.18 -7.13
CA GLY A 110 -0.60 -22.16 -8.06
C GLY A 110 0.72 -22.81 -7.62
N ASP A 111 1.29 -22.35 -6.50
CA ASP A 111 2.57 -22.78 -5.92
C ASP A 111 2.36 -23.64 -4.65
N GLU A 112 3.30 -23.61 -3.68
CA GLU A 112 3.29 -24.44 -2.47
C GLU A 112 2.03 -24.29 -1.62
N ASP A 113 1.47 -23.08 -1.56
CA ASP A 113 0.14 -22.82 -1.00
C ASP A 113 -0.91 -22.76 -2.12
N VAL A 114 -1.98 -23.52 -1.96
CA VAL A 114 -3.10 -23.57 -2.94
C VAL A 114 -3.96 -22.31 -2.84
N VAL A 115 -4.07 -21.70 -1.66
CA VAL A 115 -4.88 -20.51 -1.40
C VAL A 115 -4.09 -19.56 -0.49
N GLN A 116 -3.81 -18.36 -0.98
CA GLN A 116 -3.23 -17.29 -0.20
C GLN A 116 -4.36 -16.39 0.31
N PHE A 117 -4.58 -16.38 1.62
CA PHE A 117 -5.70 -15.70 2.27
C PHE A 117 -5.45 -14.22 2.59
N SER A 118 -4.20 -13.75 2.50
CA SER A 118 -3.83 -12.35 2.68
C SER A 118 -2.66 -11.99 1.78
N GLU A 119 -2.77 -10.90 1.05
CA GLU A 119 -1.62 -10.22 0.47
C GLU A 119 -0.92 -9.38 1.56
N GLY A 120 0.39 -9.13 1.37
CA GLY A 120 1.08 -8.15 2.20
C GLY A 120 0.48 -6.77 1.98
N ASP A 121 0.45 -5.94 3.03
CA ASP A 121 -0.03 -4.56 2.90
C ASP A 121 0.75 -3.83 1.78
N GLY A 122 0.04 -3.02 0.98
CA GLY A 122 0.62 -2.27 -0.13
C GLY A 122 0.29 -2.85 -1.50
N TYR A 123 1.31 -2.99 -2.37
CA TYR A 123 1.14 -3.45 -3.75
C TYR A 123 0.83 -4.94 -3.85
N THR A 124 -0.12 -5.31 -4.68
CA THR A 124 -0.38 -6.71 -5.04
C THR A 124 0.81 -7.31 -5.79
N SER A 125 0.95 -8.64 -5.81
CA SER A 125 2.07 -9.25 -6.56
C SER A 125 2.03 -8.94 -8.06
N SER A 126 0.84 -8.78 -8.64
CA SER A 126 0.69 -8.41 -10.06
C SER A 126 1.19 -7.00 -10.33
N GLU A 127 0.96 -6.07 -9.41
CA GLU A 127 1.46 -4.69 -9.51
C GLU A 127 2.97 -4.64 -9.32
N ILE A 128 3.52 -5.39 -8.36
CA ILE A 128 4.98 -5.52 -8.19
C ILE A 128 5.63 -6.05 -9.48
N VAL A 129 5.04 -7.07 -10.10
CA VAL A 129 5.53 -7.61 -11.38
C VAL A 129 5.44 -6.57 -12.50
N ALA A 130 4.37 -5.79 -12.57
CA ALA A 130 4.24 -4.74 -13.57
C ALA A 130 5.28 -3.62 -13.41
N ILE A 131 5.54 -3.19 -12.17
CA ILE A 131 6.57 -2.20 -11.85
C ILE A 131 7.96 -2.75 -12.15
N ALA A 132 8.25 -4.00 -11.76
CA ALA A 132 9.52 -4.65 -12.07
C ALA A 132 9.75 -4.75 -13.58
N ALA A 133 8.74 -5.18 -14.35
CA ALA A 133 8.82 -5.24 -15.81
C ALA A 133 9.05 -3.86 -16.45
N TYR A 134 8.46 -2.79 -15.89
CA TYR A 134 8.73 -1.43 -16.34
C TYR A 134 10.20 -1.01 -16.13
N VAL A 135 10.77 -1.33 -14.97
CA VAL A 135 12.20 -1.08 -14.67
C VAL A 135 13.11 -1.94 -15.57
N GLU A 136 12.77 -3.21 -15.80
CA GLU A 136 13.51 -4.10 -16.70
C GLU A 136 13.55 -3.59 -18.14
N ARG A 137 12.51 -2.87 -18.58
CA ARG A 137 12.48 -2.21 -19.91
C ARG A 137 13.27 -0.89 -19.96
N GLY A 138 13.88 -0.47 -18.84
CA GLY A 138 14.71 0.74 -18.77
C GLY A 138 14.10 1.89 -17.98
N GLY A 139 12.84 1.75 -17.50
CA GLY A 139 12.17 2.78 -16.73
C GLY A 139 12.80 3.04 -15.36
N THR A 140 12.62 4.26 -14.85
CA THR A 140 13.11 4.64 -13.53
C THR A 140 11.95 4.78 -12.55
N VAL A 141 12.09 4.23 -11.34
CA VAL A 141 11.09 4.38 -10.28
C VAL A 141 11.64 5.25 -9.15
N LEU A 142 10.90 6.29 -8.79
CA LEU A 142 11.13 7.08 -7.58
C LEU A 142 10.07 6.67 -6.55
N LEU A 143 10.50 5.98 -5.50
CA LEU A 143 9.63 5.49 -4.44
C LEU A 143 9.81 6.30 -3.16
N MET A 144 8.72 6.88 -2.67
CA MET A 144 8.63 7.61 -1.41
C MET A 144 7.58 6.94 -0.53
N ASP A 145 7.94 6.66 0.73
CA ASP A 145 7.11 5.96 1.70
C ASP A 145 7.43 6.47 3.11
N ASP A 146 6.40 6.54 3.94
CA ASP A 146 6.41 7.01 5.32
C ASP A 146 6.01 5.92 6.33
N PHE A 147 5.08 5.03 5.97
CA PHE A 147 4.53 3.98 6.84
C PHE A 147 4.99 2.55 6.50
N GLY A 148 5.78 2.38 5.44
CA GLY A 148 6.37 1.09 5.06
C GLY A 148 5.43 0.20 4.23
N TYR A 149 4.35 0.76 3.68
CA TYR A 149 3.41 0.03 2.83
C TYR A 149 4.03 -0.38 1.49
N SER A 150 5.13 0.22 1.07
CA SER A 150 5.90 -0.20 -0.11
C SER A 150 7.03 -1.18 0.20
N SER A 151 7.09 -1.71 1.43
CA SER A 151 8.13 -2.67 1.84
C SER A 151 8.23 -3.90 0.95
N ASN A 152 7.11 -4.41 0.46
CA ASN A 152 7.07 -5.56 -0.45
C ASN A 152 7.66 -5.23 -1.83
N LEU A 153 7.40 -4.02 -2.35
CA LEU A 153 7.99 -3.51 -3.58
C LEU A 153 9.49 -3.24 -3.39
N ALA A 154 9.89 -2.58 -2.31
CA ALA A 154 11.30 -2.31 -2.00
C ALA A 154 12.11 -3.62 -1.93
N LYS A 155 11.53 -4.66 -1.31
CA LYS A 155 12.15 -5.98 -1.21
C LYS A 155 12.39 -6.65 -2.56
N GLN A 156 11.53 -6.41 -3.55
CA GLN A 156 11.73 -6.91 -4.92
C GLN A 156 13.03 -6.38 -5.53
N PHE A 157 13.46 -5.19 -5.13
CA PHE A 157 14.72 -4.56 -5.55
C PHE A 157 15.87 -4.76 -4.54
N GLY A 158 15.71 -5.65 -3.56
CA GLY A 158 16.74 -5.95 -2.55
C GLY A 158 16.90 -4.90 -1.46
N LEU A 159 15.92 -4.00 -1.30
CA LEU A 159 15.88 -2.99 -0.25
C LEU A 159 14.92 -3.43 0.86
N GLU A 160 15.31 -3.23 2.12
CA GLU A 160 14.48 -3.58 3.28
C GLU A 160 14.30 -2.37 4.18
N TYR A 161 13.04 -2.04 4.48
CA TYR A 161 12.74 -1.05 5.51
C TYR A 161 12.88 -1.67 6.89
N THR A 162 13.57 -0.96 7.78
CA THR A 162 13.75 -1.40 9.16
C THR A 162 12.50 -1.18 10.01
N GLY A 163 11.57 -0.33 9.55
CA GLY A 163 10.37 0.08 10.30
C GLY A 163 10.69 0.94 11.53
N HIS A 164 11.94 1.39 11.70
CA HIS A 164 12.35 2.25 12.79
C HIS A 164 12.25 3.71 12.39
N SER A 165 11.71 4.54 13.28
CA SER A 165 11.82 5.99 13.16
C SER A 165 13.28 6.41 13.33
N LEU A 166 13.79 7.18 12.38
CA LEU A 166 15.11 7.77 12.47
C LEU A 166 15.02 9.02 13.35
N TYR A 167 15.69 9.03 14.50
CA TYR A 167 15.78 10.19 15.37
C TYR A 167 17.19 10.79 15.28
N ASP A 168 17.27 12.08 14.94
CA ASP A 168 18.48 12.87 15.11
C ASP A 168 18.31 13.77 16.34
N GLY A 169 19.25 13.69 17.28
CA GLY A 169 19.19 14.42 18.54
C GLY A 169 19.46 15.92 18.43
N GLU A 170 20.11 16.39 17.35
CA GLU A 170 20.55 17.78 17.23
C GLU A 170 20.25 18.42 15.86
N SER A 171 19.82 17.64 14.86
CA SER A 171 19.53 18.15 13.49
C SER A 171 18.05 18.11 13.10
N TYR A 172 17.14 18.17 14.07
CA TYR A 172 15.72 18.37 13.79
C TYR A 172 15.39 19.87 13.79
N ASP A 173 14.52 20.29 12.88
CA ASP A 173 13.97 21.63 12.91
C ASP A 173 13.09 21.78 14.17
N ARG A 174 13.31 22.84 14.95
CA ARG A 174 12.60 23.07 16.22
C ARG A 174 11.24 23.76 16.02
N GLU A 175 11.00 24.29 14.83
CA GLU A 175 9.76 24.98 14.46
C GLU A 175 8.81 24.03 13.72
N LEU A 176 9.34 23.07 12.97
CA LEU A 176 8.58 21.93 12.45
C LEU A 176 8.46 20.88 13.57
N GLY A 177 7.25 20.36 13.82
CA GLY A 177 7.04 19.38 14.89
C GLY A 177 7.89 18.12 14.75
N TYR A 178 7.92 17.29 15.81
CA TYR A 178 8.69 16.03 15.89
C TYR A 178 8.41 14.97 14.80
N ASN A 179 7.47 15.24 13.89
CA ASN A 179 7.10 14.38 12.77
C ASN A 179 8.01 14.54 11.55
N PHE A 180 8.90 15.54 11.53
CA PHE A 180 9.77 15.82 10.40
C PHE A 180 11.24 15.68 10.78
N VAL A 181 11.95 14.79 10.10
CA VAL A 181 13.40 14.63 10.22
C VAL A 181 13.99 14.85 8.84
N TRP A 182 14.85 15.86 8.71
CA TRP A 182 15.62 16.06 7.50
C TRP A 182 16.81 15.11 7.51
N VAL A 183 16.91 14.26 6.49
CA VAL A 183 18.16 13.55 6.20
C VAL A 183 18.97 14.46 5.30
N ASN A 184 20.11 14.95 5.79
CA ASN A 184 21.11 15.58 4.93
C ASN A 184 21.70 14.48 4.02
N THR A 185 21.13 14.32 2.83
CA THR A 185 21.71 13.44 1.82
C THR A 185 22.97 14.12 1.29
N THR A 186 24.10 13.94 1.96
CA THR A 186 25.37 14.09 1.25
C THR A 186 25.38 13.02 0.19
N SER A 187 25.26 13.43 -1.08
CA SER A 187 25.44 12.52 -2.20
C SER A 187 26.71 11.72 -1.94
N ALA A 188 26.59 10.39 -1.76
CA ALA A 188 27.75 9.52 -1.61
C ALA A 188 28.70 9.63 -2.81
N TYR A 189 28.22 10.24 -3.91
CA TYR A 189 28.99 10.57 -5.10
C TYR A 189 28.92 12.08 -5.39
N ASN A 190 30.02 12.78 -5.10
CA ASN A 190 30.20 14.14 -5.54
C ASN A 190 30.44 14.16 -7.06
N PHE A 191 29.39 14.32 -7.87
CA PHE A 191 29.47 14.35 -9.33
C PHE A 191 30.24 15.58 -9.88
N THR A 192 30.73 16.48 -9.03
CA THR A 192 31.52 17.65 -9.46
C THR A 192 32.95 17.31 -9.88
N THR A 193 33.48 16.15 -9.50
CA THR A 193 34.79 15.67 -9.98
C THR A 193 34.63 14.32 -10.65
N THR A 194 34.21 14.31 -11.90
CA THR A 194 34.17 13.12 -12.74
C THR A 194 35.62 12.61 -12.96
N PRO A 195 36.04 11.46 -12.41
CA PRO A 195 37.13 10.73 -13.01
C PRO A 195 36.58 10.16 -14.31
N ASN A 196 37.33 10.27 -15.41
CA ASN A 196 36.92 9.78 -16.75
C ASN A 196 36.59 8.27 -16.83
N SER A 197 36.53 7.55 -15.71
CA SER A 197 36.33 6.10 -15.62
C SER A 197 34.92 5.65 -15.22
N GLN A 198 33.97 6.54 -14.94
CA GLN A 198 32.63 6.14 -14.44
C GLN A 198 31.44 6.47 -15.35
N LYS A 199 31.66 7.01 -16.56
CA LYS A 199 30.58 7.17 -17.57
C LYS A 199 29.98 5.84 -18.05
N SER A 200 30.61 4.70 -17.77
CA SER A 200 30.16 3.37 -18.19
C SER A 200 29.51 2.55 -17.08
N VAL A 201 29.39 3.08 -15.86
CA VAL A 201 28.81 2.34 -14.73
C VAL A 201 27.40 2.84 -14.52
N ASN A 202 26.42 2.07 -15.02
CA ASN A 202 25.02 2.29 -14.71
C ASN A 202 24.81 1.88 -13.24
N PRO A 203 24.35 2.80 -12.35
CA PRO A 203 24.19 2.53 -10.93
C PRO A 203 23.13 1.46 -10.61
N CYS A 204 22.33 1.05 -11.59
CA CYS A 204 21.32 0.00 -11.47
C CYS A 204 21.80 -1.39 -11.90
N ILE A 205 23.03 -1.52 -12.41
CA ILE A 205 23.58 -2.83 -12.80
C ILE A 205 24.46 -3.34 -11.67
N ARG A 206 23.98 -4.40 -11.01
CA ARG A 206 24.69 -5.14 -9.96
C ARG A 206 26.13 -5.41 -10.38
N ASP A 207 27.09 -5.02 -9.54
CA ASP A 207 28.49 -5.39 -9.70
C ASP A 207 28.58 -6.92 -9.92
N VAL A 208 29.23 -7.32 -11.02
CA VAL A 208 29.46 -8.73 -11.40
C VAL A 208 30.78 -9.20 -10.81
#